data_AF-A0A2A6NHR4-F1
#
_entry.id   AF-A0A2A6NHR4-F1
#
_cell.length_a   1.000
_cell.length_b   1.000
_cell.length_c   1.000
_cell.angle_alpha   90.00
_cell.angle_beta   90.00
_cell.angle_gamma   90.00
#
_symmetry.space_group_name_H-M   'P 1'
#
loop_
_entity.id
_entity.type
_entity.pdbx_description
1 polymer ?
#
loop_
_entity_poly.entity_id
_entity_poly.type
_entity_poly.pdbx_seq_one_letter_code
_entity_poly.pdbx_strand_id
1 'polypeptide(L)'
;MWLFNKAKRKDIWDDPVEQPLGDIEAAQRIRAICRDAAGCAEAVGSPGKRSPKQQQIERDRYERAAKVAMETAMKISDQLVRDSAVREIVGLCMKANNIKTGRALFRAIHAGSIKAEVLKEHPTLEGEQA
;
A
#
# COMPACT_ATOMS: atom_id res chain seq x y z
N MET A 1 17.30 -20.21 -29.69
CA MET A 1 17.39 -18.80 -29.25
C MET A 1 16.07 -18.44 -28.58
N TRP A 2 15.99 -18.53 -27.25
CA TRP A 2 14.74 -18.28 -26.50
C TRP A 2 14.63 -16.78 -26.21
N LEU A 3 13.79 -16.08 -26.97
CA LEU A 3 13.46 -14.69 -26.72
C LEU A 3 12.36 -14.64 -25.66
N PHE A 4 12.74 -14.34 -24.41
CA PHE A 4 11.78 -13.95 -23.38
C PHE A 4 11.13 -12.64 -23.82
N ASN A 5 9.97 -12.75 -24.45
CA ASN A 5 9.08 -11.62 -24.61
C ASN A 5 8.65 -11.21 -23.20
N LYS A 6 9.31 -10.19 -22.63
CA LYS A 6 8.93 -9.57 -21.36
C LYS A 6 7.63 -8.81 -21.61
N ALA A 7 6.52 -9.53 -21.72
CA ALA A 7 5.22 -8.94 -21.48
C ALA A 7 5.34 -8.19 -20.15
N LYS A 8 5.08 -6.87 -20.15
CA LYS A 8 5.05 -6.08 -18.92
C LYS A 8 4.17 -6.86 -17.95
N ARG A 9 4.74 -7.27 -16.81
CA ARG A 9 3.98 -7.92 -15.74
C ARG A 9 2.76 -7.06 -15.47
N LYS A 10 1.57 -7.57 -15.78
CA LYS A 10 0.32 -6.89 -15.49
C LYS A 10 0.13 -7.03 -13.99
N ASP A 11 0.28 -5.93 -13.28
CA ASP A 11 0.10 -5.94 -11.85
C ASP A 11 -1.39 -5.80 -11.54
N ILE A 12 -1.83 -6.39 -10.42
CA ILE A 12 -3.26 -6.43 -10.12
C ILE A 12 -3.86 -5.03 -10.00
N TRP A 13 -3.11 -4.00 -9.62
CA TRP A 13 -3.61 -2.61 -9.55
C TRP A 13 -3.77 -1.95 -10.92
N ASP A 14 -3.27 -2.56 -12.00
CA ASP A 14 -3.49 -2.12 -13.38
C ASP A 14 -4.74 -2.78 -14.00
N ASP A 15 -5.41 -3.70 -13.28
CA ASP A 15 -6.64 -4.32 -13.75
C ASP A 15 -7.86 -3.40 -13.56
N PRO A 16 -8.67 -3.20 -14.62
CA PRO A 16 -9.93 -2.50 -14.48
C PRO A 16 -10.85 -3.27 -13.55
N VAL A 17 -11.53 -2.57 -12.65
CA VAL A 17 -12.50 -3.15 -11.72
C VAL A 17 -13.86 -2.54 -12.03
N GLU A 18 -14.89 -3.39 -12.14
CA GLU A 18 -16.27 -2.94 -12.25
C GLU A 18 -16.67 -2.18 -10.97
N GLN A 19 -17.30 -1.03 -11.15
CA GLN A 19 -17.70 -0.12 -10.06
C GLN A 19 -19.22 0.06 -10.05
N PRO A 20 -19.82 0.32 -8.88
CA PRO A 20 -19.18 0.48 -7.56
C PRO A 20 -18.83 -0.85 -6.89
N LEU A 21 -17.76 -0.87 -6.11
CA LEU A 21 -17.47 -1.96 -5.16
C LEU A 21 -18.23 -1.72 -3.86
N GLY A 22 -18.69 -2.79 -3.22
CA GLY A 22 -19.09 -2.73 -1.82
C GLY A 22 -17.88 -2.51 -0.89
N ASP A 23 -18.13 -2.05 0.33
CA ASP A 23 -17.08 -1.70 1.29
C ASP A 23 -16.15 -2.88 1.61
N ILE A 24 -16.71 -4.09 1.73
CA ILE A 24 -15.97 -5.32 2.03
C ILE A 24 -15.10 -5.71 0.82
N GLU A 25 -15.65 -5.67 -0.39
CA GLU A 25 -14.94 -5.97 -1.63
C GLU A 25 -13.81 -4.96 -1.87
N ALA A 26 -14.06 -3.68 -1.60
CA ALA A 26 -13.06 -2.62 -1.66
C ALA A 26 -11.91 -2.86 -0.67
N ALA A 27 -12.21 -3.24 0.58
CA ALA A 27 -11.18 -3.59 1.57
C ALA A 27 -10.38 -4.84 1.17
N GLN A 28 -11.04 -5.88 0.66
CA GLN A 28 -10.36 -7.09 0.15
C GLN A 28 -9.45 -6.77 -1.02
N ARG A 29 -9.90 -5.89 -1.92
CA ARG A 29 -9.12 -5.40 -3.05
C ARG A 29 -7.86 -4.67 -2.61
N ILE A 30 -7.97 -3.78 -1.61
CA ILE A 30 -6.83 -3.08 -1.02
C ILE A 30 -5.83 -4.07 -0.42
N ARG A 31 -6.31 -5.08 0.33
CA ARG A 31 -5.44 -6.13 0.89
C ARG A 31 -4.71 -6.90 -0.19
N ALA A 32 -5.38 -7.24 -1.30
CA ALA A 32 -4.75 -7.90 -2.43
C ALA A 32 -3.64 -7.02 -3.03
N ILE A 33 -3.94 -5.74 -3.30
CA ILE A 33 -2.97 -4.76 -3.83
C ILE A 33 -1.75 -4.67 -2.92
N CYS A 34 -1.95 -4.48 -1.61
CA CYS A 34 -0.86 -4.33 -0.66
C CYS A 34 -0.01 -5.60 -0.56
N ARG A 35 -0.62 -6.80 -0.64
CA ARG A 35 0.10 -8.07 -0.66
C ARG A 35 0.99 -8.21 -1.89
N ASP A 36 0.45 -7.95 -3.09
CA ASP A 36 1.22 -8.09 -4.33
C ASP A 36 2.30 -7.00 -4.47
N ALA A 37 2.06 -5.82 -3.91
CA ALA A 37 2.98 -4.70 -3.89
C ALA A 37 4.05 -4.80 -2.77
N ALA A 38 3.93 -5.76 -1.84
CA ALA A 38 4.87 -5.87 -0.72
C ALA A 38 6.32 -6.01 -1.19
N GLY A 39 6.58 -6.79 -2.24
CA GLY A 39 7.93 -6.98 -2.78
C GLY A 39 8.52 -5.74 -3.45
N CYS A 40 7.71 -4.90 -4.11
CA CYS A 40 8.20 -3.64 -4.66
C CYS A 40 8.37 -2.59 -3.56
N ALA A 41 7.48 -2.55 -2.56
CA ALA A 41 7.66 -1.71 -1.38
C ALA A 41 8.97 -2.03 -0.65
N GLU A 42 9.26 -3.29 -0.36
CA GLU A 42 10.54 -3.70 0.24
C GLU A 42 11.74 -3.33 -0.63
N ALA A 43 11.63 -3.45 -1.95
CA ALA A 43 12.68 -3.02 -2.88
C ALA A 43 12.89 -1.49 -2.88
N VAL A 44 11.88 -0.69 -2.56
CA VAL A 44 11.98 0.76 -2.41
C VAL A 44 12.61 1.13 -1.06
N GLY A 45 12.16 0.50 0.03
CA GLY A 45 12.65 0.77 1.38
C GLY A 45 14.04 0.20 1.65
N SER A 46 14.44 -0.86 0.94
CA SER A 46 15.72 -1.55 1.06
C SER A 46 16.21 -2.00 -0.31
N PRO A 47 16.79 -1.07 -1.12
CA PRO A 47 17.11 -1.32 -2.53
C PRO A 47 18.13 -2.43 -2.76
N GLY A 48 18.97 -2.76 -1.77
CA GLY A 48 19.97 -3.81 -1.87
C GLY A 48 20.97 -3.52 -3.02
N LYS A 49 21.30 -4.54 -3.83
CA LYS A 49 22.22 -4.43 -4.98
C LYS A 49 21.53 -4.09 -6.32
N ARG A 50 20.28 -3.59 -6.29
CA ARG A 50 19.53 -3.27 -7.52
C ARG A 50 20.18 -2.11 -8.28
N SER A 51 20.21 -2.20 -9.60
CA SER A 51 20.63 -1.08 -10.45
C SER A 51 19.65 0.11 -10.34
N PRO A 52 20.08 1.35 -10.64
CA PRO A 52 19.20 2.53 -10.60
C PRO A 52 17.92 2.35 -11.44
N LYS A 53 18.03 1.71 -12.61
CA LYS A 53 16.88 1.41 -13.47
C LYS A 53 15.88 0.45 -12.81
N GLN A 54 16.37 -0.59 -12.13
CA GLN A 54 15.50 -1.52 -11.41
C GLN A 54 14.84 -0.85 -10.20
N GLN A 55 15.59 -0.01 -9.48
CA GLN A 55 15.03 0.77 -8.36
C GLN A 55 13.91 1.69 -8.83
N GLN A 56 14.07 2.37 -9.96
CA GLN A 56 13.03 3.21 -10.53
C GLN A 56 11.78 2.40 -10.90
N ILE A 57 11.95 1.22 -11.52
CA ILE A 57 10.81 0.35 -11.87
C ILE A 57 10.02 -0.07 -10.63
N GLU A 58 10.70 -0.47 -9.54
CA GLU A 58 10.01 -0.86 -8.31
C GLU A 58 9.35 0.33 -7.61
N ARG A 59 9.98 1.51 -7.67
CA ARG A 59 9.38 2.77 -7.19
C ARG A 59 8.09 3.09 -7.93
N ASP A 60 8.12 3.08 -9.27
CA ASP A 60 6.94 3.37 -10.09
C ASP A 60 5.81 2.37 -9.79
N ARG A 61 6.14 1.09 -9.59
CA ARG A 61 5.17 0.04 -9.24
C ARG A 61 4.56 0.27 -7.86
N TYR A 62 5.38 0.58 -6.85
CA TYR A 62 4.92 0.91 -5.50
C TYR A 62 3.99 2.13 -5.51
N GLU A 63 4.37 3.21 -6.21
CA GLU A 63 3.60 4.45 -6.25
C GLU A 63 2.22 4.24 -6.93
N ARG A 64 2.15 3.46 -8.01
CA ARG A 64 0.87 3.10 -8.64
C ARG A 64 0.00 2.24 -7.71
N ALA A 65 0.58 1.21 -7.08
CA ALA A 65 -0.15 0.36 -6.15
C ALA A 65 -0.72 1.15 -4.97
N ALA A 66 0.11 1.99 -4.34
CA ALA A 66 -0.30 2.82 -3.22
C ALA A 66 -1.40 3.81 -3.61
N LYS A 67 -1.29 4.44 -4.79
CA LYS A 67 -2.32 5.35 -5.32
C LYS A 67 -3.67 4.65 -5.47
N VAL A 68 -3.71 3.51 -6.16
CA VAL A 68 -4.96 2.76 -6.38
C VAL A 68 -5.56 2.28 -5.06
N ALA A 69 -4.72 1.83 -4.11
CA ALA A 69 -5.19 1.42 -2.79
C ALA A 69 -5.82 2.60 -2.01
N MET A 70 -5.19 3.77 -2.02
CA MET A 70 -5.72 4.98 -1.35
C MET A 70 -7.02 5.46 -1.99
N GLU A 71 -7.08 5.53 -3.32
CA GLU A 71 -8.29 5.91 -4.05
C GLU A 71 -9.45 4.94 -3.80
N THR A 72 -9.15 3.66 -3.62
CA THR A 72 -10.15 2.64 -3.24
C THR A 72 -10.61 2.86 -1.80
N ALA A 73 -9.70 3.14 -0.86
CA ALA A 73 -10.02 3.35 0.55
C ALA A 73 -10.93 4.57 0.75
N MET A 74 -10.76 5.62 -0.05
CA MET A 74 -11.60 6.82 -0.04
C MET A 74 -13.07 6.55 -0.40
N LYS A 75 -13.35 5.43 -1.08
CA LYS A 75 -14.71 5.05 -1.49
C LYS A 75 -15.42 4.17 -0.45
N ILE A 76 -14.71 3.71 0.58
CA ILE A 76 -15.28 2.87 1.65
C ILE A 76 -16.08 3.75 2.60
N SER A 77 -17.37 3.47 2.75
CA SER A 77 -18.29 4.26 3.56
C SER A 77 -18.21 3.88 5.04
N ASP A 78 -18.23 2.59 5.36
CA ASP A 78 -18.10 2.09 6.72
C ASP A 78 -16.72 2.44 7.32
N GLN A 79 -16.75 3.14 8.45
CA GLN A 79 -15.53 3.65 9.06
C GLN A 79 -14.60 2.55 9.55
N LEU A 80 -15.13 1.48 10.13
CA LEU A 80 -14.31 0.40 10.67
C LEU A 80 -13.66 -0.41 9.53
N VAL A 81 -14.41 -0.65 8.45
CA VAL A 81 -13.89 -1.28 7.24
C VAL A 81 -12.83 -0.39 6.58
N ARG A 82 -13.07 0.93 6.49
CA ARG A 82 -12.10 1.89 5.94
C ARG A 82 -10.83 1.94 6.78
N ASP A 83 -10.94 2.04 8.10
CA ASP A 83 -9.80 2.05 9.01
C ASP A 83 -8.98 0.75 8.92
N SER A 84 -9.66 -0.40 8.80
CA SER A 84 -9.00 -1.69 8.56
C SER A 84 -8.25 -1.72 7.23
N ALA A 85 -8.81 -1.13 6.18
CA ALA A 85 -8.16 -1.06 4.88
C ALA A 85 -6.98 -0.07 4.88
N VAL A 86 -7.13 1.08 5.54
CA VAL A 86 -6.06 2.08 5.69
C VAL A 86 -4.87 1.49 6.45
N ARG A 87 -5.09 0.62 7.46
CA ARG A 87 -4.00 -0.12 8.12
C ARG A 87 -3.14 -0.93 7.14
N GLU A 88 -3.74 -1.62 6.17
CA GLU A 88 -2.99 -2.38 5.16
C GLU A 88 -2.07 -1.45 4.33
N ILE A 89 -2.59 -0.26 3.98
CA ILE A 89 -1.84 0.76 3.23
C ILE A 89 -0.72 1.36 4.09
N VAL A 90 -0.95 1.56 5.39
CA VAL A 90 0.11 1.96 6.33
C VAL A 90 1.24 0.94 6.30
N GLY A 91 0.94 -0.36 6.47
CA GLY A 91 1.95 -1.42 6.43
C GLY A 91 2.75 -1.43 5.12
N LEU A 92 2.08 -1.22 3.98
CA LEU A 92 2.76 -1.08 2.69
C LEU A 92 3.72 0.12 2.65
N CYS A 93 3.29 1.29 3.16
CA CYS A 93 4.15 2.48 3.24
C CYS A 93 5.35 2.27 4.16
N MET A 94 5.15 1.58 5.28
CA MET A 94 6.23 1.28 6.22
C MET A 94 7.28 0.35 5.60
N LYS A 95 6.86 -0.67 4.85
CA LYS A 95 7.77 -1.51 4.06
C LYS A 95 8.60 -0.71 3.05
N ALA A 96 8.00 0.31 2.45
CA ALA A 96 8.69 1.23 1.52
C ALA A 96 9.55 2.30 2.20
N ASN A 97 9.66 2.29 3.53
CA ASN A 97 10.26 3.37 4.32
C ASN A 97 9.64 4.76 4.03
N ASN A 98 8.38 4.79 3.56
CA ASN A 98 7.63 6.01 3.30
C ASN A 98 6.90 6.44 4.58
N ILE A 99 7.69 6.84 5.57
CA ILE A 99 7.21 7.19 6.92
C ILE A 99 6.24 8.37 6.88
N LYS A 100 6.49 9.35 6.00
CA LYS A 100 5.65 10.55 5.86
C LYS A 100 4.21 10.16 5.47
N THR A 101 4.05 9.36 4.42
CA THR A 101 2.72 8.90 3.99
C THR A 101 2.12 7.91 5.00
N GLY A 102 2.91 6.98 5.53
CA GLY A 102 2.45 6.04 6.57
C GLY A 102 1.88 6.76 7.80
N ARG A 103 2.53 7.84 8.26
CA ARG A 103 2.07 8.67 9.37
C ARG A 103 0.79 9.44 9.06
N ALA A 104 0.68 10.02 7.86
CA ALA A 104 -0.54 10.70 7.45
C ALA A 104 -1.75 9.76 7.44
N LEU A 105 -1.58 8.55 6.90
CA LEU A 105 -2.62 7.51 6.89
C LEU A 105 -2.95 7.00 8.29
N PHE A 106 -1.93 6.77 9.13
CA PHE A 106 -2.13 6.37 10.52
C PHE A 106 -2.98 7.39 11.31
N ARG A 107 -2.74 8.69 11.09
CA ARG A 107 -3.56 9.76 11.70
C ARG A 107 -5.02 9.73 11.24
N ALA A 108 -5.27 9.30 10.00
CA ALA A 108 -6.59 9.19 9.42
C ALA A 108 -7.41 7.98 9.91
N ILE A 109 -6.78 7.01 10.57
CA ILE A 109 -7.48 5.92 11.28
C ILE A 109 -8.24 6.53 12.46
N HIS A 110 -9.47 6.11 12.72
CA HIS A 110 -10.26 6.60 13.86
C HIS A 110 -10.41 5.55 14.97
N ALA A 111 -10.50 4.27 14.62
CA ALA A 111 -10.62 3.16 15.54
C ALA A 111 -9.35 3.02 16.41
N GLY A 112 -9.49 3.26 17.72
CA GLY A 112 -8.39 3.21 18.68
C GLY A 112 -7.72 1.83 18.77
N SER A 113 -8.49 0.75 18.64
CA SER A 113 -7.96 -0.63 18.61
C SER A 113 -7.03 -0.85 17.41
N ILE A 114 -7.43 -0.39 16.22
CA ILE A 114 -6.61 -0.49 15.01
C ILE A 114 -5.35 0.37 15.14
N LYS A 115 -5.46 1.58 15.71
CA LYS A 115 -4.26 2.40 16.00
C LYS A 115 -3.28 1.70 16.91
N ALA A 116 -3.77 1.09 18.00
CA ALA A 116 -2.92 0.38 18.95
C ALA A 116 -2.17 -0.79 18.29
N GLU A 117 -2.84 -1.55 17.41
CA GLU A 117 -2.20 -2.62 16.65
C GLU A 117 -1.15 -2.09 15.67
N VAL A 118 -1.44 -1.01 14.96
CA VAL A 118 -0.47 -0.36 14.05
C VAL A 118 0.76 0.15 14.82
N LEU A 119 0.58 0.75 16.00
CA LEU A 119 1.70 1.23 16.81
C LEU A 119 2.55 0.09 17.37
N LYS A 120 1.93 -1.04 17.73
CA LYS A 120 2.65 -2.24 18.15
C LYS A 120 3.56 -2.77 17.03
N GLU A 121 3.10 -2.72 15.79
CA GLU A 121 3.88 -3.14 14.60
C GLU A 121 4.89 -2.08 14.15
N HIS A 122 4.56 -0.81 14.32
CA HIS A 122 5.30 0.34 13.78
C HIS A 122 5.41 1.49 14.81
N PRO A 123 6.21 1.35 15.88
CA PRO A 123 6.32 2.36 16.94
C PRO A 123 6.80 3.73 16.45
N THR A 124 7.52 3.79 15.33
CA THR A 124 8.02 5.04 14.73
C THR A 124 6.92 6.00 14.25
N LEU A 125 5.67 5.55 14.22
CA LEU A 125 4.50 6.35 13.89
C LEU A 125 3.97 7.19 15.06
N GLU A 126 4.41 6.95 16.30
CA GLU A 126 4.01 7.75 17.48
C GLU A 126 4.52 9.20 17.41
N GLY A 127 5.65 9.44 16.73
CA GLY A 127 6.37 10.71 16.78
C GLY A 127 5.94 11.74 15.74
N GLU A 128 5.31 12.81 16.20
CA GLU A 128 5.60 14.25 15.96
C GLU A 128 4.26 15.00 15.99
N GLN A 129 3.85 15.33 17.20
CA GLN A 129 2.82 16.34 17.46
C GLN A 129 3.36 17.62 16.83
N ALA A 130 2.71 18.07 15.75
CA ALA A 130 2.87 19.44 15.29
C ALA A 130 2.02 20.33 16.18
#